data_AF-A0A9K3JL61-F1
#
_entry.id   AF-A0A9K3JL61-F1
#
_cell.length_a   1.000
_cell.length_b   1.000
_cell.length_c   1.000
_cell.angle_alpha   90.00
_cell.angle_beta   90.00
_cell.angle_gamma   90.00
#
_symmetry.space_group_name_H-M   'P 1'
#
loop_
_entity.id
_entity.type
_entity.pdbx_description
1 polymer ?
#
loop_
_entity_poly.entity_id
_entity_poly.type
_entity_poly.pdbx_seq_one_letter_code
_entity_poly.pdbx_strand_id
1 'polypeptide(L)'
;MGEEGEGSAHKRKPVDVDPSIPDMNEDPSPQRPQWRDKRQATSSEGSSAELAAQFKVYTAMKESKQAVELEAIELRKKRESEARELISEQRETMKNYNYDRDMKTFLKPHDDVPPSMLPFILARKREIANKYGWPCDF
;
A
#
# COMPACT_ATOMS: atom_id res chain seq x y z
N MET A 1 -30.55 12.25 -31.06
CA MET A 1 -30.41 13.14 -29.89
C MET A 1 -31.51 14.17 -30.02
N GLY A 2 -32.47 14.15 -29.10
CA GLY A 2 -33.69 14.94 -29.20
C GLY A 2 -33.44 16.40 -28.80
N GLU A 3 -33.96 17.29 -29.64
CA GLU A 3 -34.06 18.73 -29.43
C GLU A 3 -35.09 19.09 -28.36
N GLU A 4 -34.89 20.30 -27.85
CA GLU A 4 -35.67 21.04 -26.87
C GLU A 4 -37.12 21.25 -27.32
N GLY A 5 -38.06 21.20 -26.37
CA GLY A 5 -39.47 21.50 -26.61
C GLY A 5 -39.99 22.46 -25.55
N GLU A 6 -39.88 23.76 -25.82
CA GLU A 6 -40.62 24.80 -25.11
C GLU A 6 -42.06 24.91 -25.62
N GLY A 7 -42.98 25.10 -24.67
CA GLY A 7 -44.18 25.91 -24.86
C GLY A 7 -45.46 25.17 -25.29
N SER A 8 -46.49 25.21 -24.43
CA SER A 8 -47.77 25.85 -24.78
C SER A 8 -48.76 25.75 -23.61
N ALA A 9 -49.22 26.90 -23.15
CA ALA A 9 -50.21 27.06 -22.10
C ALA A 9 -51.61 26.65 -22.59
N HIS A 10 -52.36 25.86 -21.82
CA HIS A 10 -53.82 25.73 -21.97
C HIS A 10 -54.51 25.94 -20.62
N LYS A 11 -55.37 26.97 -20.60
CA LYS A 11 -56.22 27.41 -19.48
C LYS A 11 -57.22 26.30 -19.10
N ARG A 12 -57.30 26.00 -17.79
CA ARG A 12 -58.30 25.10 -17.21
C ARG A 12 -59.69 25.77 -17.22
N LYS A 13 -60.73 25.03 -17.63
CA LYS A 13 -62.12 25.35 -17.30
C LYS A 13 -62.43 24.83 -15.89
N PRO A 14 -63.27 25.53 -15.09
CA PRO A 14 -63.62 25.09 -13.76
C PRO A 14 -64.64 23.94 -13.84
N VAL A 15 -64.41 22.89 -13.06
CA VAL A 15 -65.36 21.79 -12.86
C VAL A 15 -66.22 22.16 -11.66
N ASP A 16 -67.55 22.19 -11.84
CA ASP A 16 -68.54 22.33 -10.78
C ASP A 16 -68.39 21.17 -9.78
N VAL A 17 -68.15 21.52 -8.51
CA VAL A 17 -68.07 20.56 -7.40
C VAL A 17 -69.42 20.53 -6.69
N ASP A 18 -70.04 19.35 -6.68
CA ASP A 18 -71.31 19.00 -6.03
C ASP A 18 -71.26 19.30 -4.51
N PRO A 19 -72.25 20.00 -3.91
CA PRO A 19 -72.21 20.41 -2.51
C PRO A 19 -72.43 19.29 -1.48
N SER A 20 -72.65 18.05 -1.91
CA SER A 20 -73.11 16.97 -1.01
C SER A 20 -71.98 16.10 -0.43
N ILE A 21 -70.71 16.47 -0.61
CA ILE A 21 -69.56 15.74 -0.03
C ILE A 21 -69.02 16.53 1.17
N PRO A 22 -69.08 16.01 2.41
CA PRO A 22 -68.45 16.66 3.55
C PRO A 22 -66.93 16.68 3.36
N ASP A 23 -66.36 17.89 3.37
CA ASP A 23 -64.92 18.11 3.30
C ASP A 23 -64.26 17.57 4.57
N MET A 24 -63.62 16.41 4.42
CA MET A 24 -62.92 15.69 5.49
C MET A 24 -61.42 16.00 5.52
N ASN A 25 -60.97 17.05 4.82
CA ASN A 25 -59.60 17.58 4.94
C ASN A 25 -59.54 18.76 5.92
N GLU A 26 -59.92 18.51 7.18
CA GLU A 26 -59.34 19.27 8.28
C GLU A 26 -57.92 18.75 8.52
N ASP A 27 -56.95 19.26 7.77
CA ASP A 27 -55.56 19.28 8.24
C ASP A 27 -55.42 20.55 9.09
N PRO A 28 -55.19 20.47 10.41
CA PRO A 28 -55.05 21.67 11.23
C PRO A 28 -53.82 22.43 10.76
N SER A 29 -54.05 23.47 9.95
CA SER A 29 -53.04 24.47 9.63
C SER A 29 -52.35 24.89 10.93
N PRO A 30 -51.03 24.70 11.08
CA PRO A 30 -50.35 25.08 12.31
C PRO A 30 -50.47 26.60 12.44
N GLN A 31 -51.26 27.05 13.40
CA GLN A 31 -51.37 28.45 13.76
C GLN A 31 -49.97 28.99 14.02
N ARG A 32 -49.55 29.93 13.17
CA ARG A 32 -48.26 30.60 13.24
C ARG A 32 -48.16 31.27 14.61
N PRO A 33 -47.24 30.87 15.52
CA PRO A 33 -47.07 31.61 16.76
C PRO A 33 -46.58 33.00 16.40
N GLN A 34 -47.26 34.05 16.90
CA GLN A 34 -46.74 35.41 16.83
C GLN A 34 -45.39 35.46 17.56
N TRP A 35 -44.30 35.37 16.81
CA TRP A 35 -42.95 35.58 17.32
C TRP A 35 -42.71 37.09 17.50
N ARG A 36 -43.32 37.67 18.54
CA ARG A 36 -42.66 38.78 19.26
C ARG A 36 -41.84 38.14 20.37
N ASP A 37 -40.60 37.83 20.03
CA ASP A 37 -39.47 37.94 20.93
C ASP A 37 -38.23 37.97 20.05
N LYS A 38 -37.51 39.08 20.11
CA LYS A 38 -36.17 39.19 19.54
C LYS A 38 -35.25 38.35 20.41
N ARG A 39 -35.37 37.02 20.32
CA ARG A 39 -34.37 36.09 20.83
C ARG A 39 -33.13 36.38 19.99
N GLN A 40 -32.10 36.91 20.64
CA GLN A 40 -30.77 36.89 20.07
C GLN A 40 -30.56 35.45 19.59
N ALA A 41 -30.32 35.29 18.29
CA ALA A 41 -29.67 34.09 17.83
C ALA A 41 -28.37 34.05 18.63
N THR A 42 -28.30 33.17 19.63
CA THR A 42 -27.02 32.67 20.09
C THR A 42 -26.48 31.93 18.91
N SER A 43 -25.83 32.72 18.05
CA SER A 43 -25.10 32.24 16.92
C SER A 43 -24.15 31.19 17.46
N SER A 44 -24.50 29.92 17.25
CA SER A 44 -23.55 28.82 17.33
C SER A 44 -22.69 28.88 16.06
N GLU A 45 -22.12 30.06 15.79
CA GLU A 45 -20.96 30.24 14.95
C GLU A 45 -19.80 29.67 15.76
N GLY A 46 -19.47 28.40 15.53
CA GLY A 46 -18.07 28.01 15.73
C GLY A 46 -17.25 29.04 14.98
N SER A 47 -16.50 29.87 15.73
CA SER A 47 -15.81 31.03 15.15
C SER A 47 -14.93 30.55 14.00
N SER A 48 -14.86 31.29 12.89
CA SER A 48 -13.99 30.97 11.75
C SER A 48 -12.55 30.64 12.19
N ALA A 49 -12.10 31.28 13.29
CA ALA A 49 -10.82 31.00 13.93
C ALA A 49 -10.71 29.58 14.54
N GLU A 50 -11.79 29.06 15.11
CA GLU A 50 -11.86 27.72 15.71
C GLU A 50 -11.83 26.62 14.64
N LEU A 51 -12.51 26.86 13.51
CA LEU A 51 -12.49 25.96 12.35
C LEU A 51 -11.11 25.95 11.67
N ALA A 52 -10.47 27.12 11.55
CA ALA A 52 -9.09 27.23 11.10
C ALA A 52 -8.09 26.54 12.05
N ALA A 53 -8.31 26.60 13.36
CA ALA A 53 -7.51 25.89 14.35
C ALA A 53 -7.66 24.36 14.21
N GLN A 54 -8.89 23.85 14.05
CA GLN A 54 -9.12 22.42 13.77
C GLN A 54 -8.41 21.96 12.50
N PHE A 55 -8.46 22.74 11.43
CA PHE A 55 -7.80 22.37 10.18
C PHE A 55 -6.29 22.25 10.35
N LYS A 56 -5.66 23.17 11.11
CA LYS A 56 -4.23 23.12 11.44
C LYS A 56 -3.87 21.87 12.27
N VAL A 57 -4.70 21.50 13.23
CA VAL A 57 -4.49 20.29 14.03
C VAL A 57 -4.60 19.04 13.15
N TYR A 58 -5.60 18.99 12.26
CA TYR A 58 -5.77 17.89 11.33
C TYR A 58 -4.59 17.77 10.35
N THR A 59 -4.11 18.87 9.77
CA THR A 59 -2.96 18.83 8.87
C THR A 59 -1.69 18.39 9.60
N ALA A 60 -1.43 18.92 10.79
CA ALA A 60 -0.27 18.51 11.59
C ALA A 60 -0.33 17.02 11.97
N MET A 61 -1.51 16.50 12.31
CA MET A 61 -1.70 15.07 12.60
C MET A 61 -1.54 14.20 11.36
N LYS A 62 -2.00 14.67 10.19
CA LYS A 62 -1.83 13.95 8.93
C LYS A 62 -0.35 13.87 8.52
N GLU A 63 0.37 14.98 8.64
CA GLU A 63 1.79 15.07 8.36
C GLU A 63 2.61 14.20 9.31
N SER A 64 2.30 14.22 10.62
CA SER A 64 3.00 13.37 11.59
C SER A 64 2.78 11.88 11.31
N LYS A 65 1.55 11.48 10.94
CA LYS A 65 1.27 10.10 10.55
C LYS A 65 2.05 9.68 9.30
N GLN A 66 2.14 10.55 8.30
CA GLN A 66 2.91 10.29 7.08
C GLN A 66 4.41 10.19 7.38
N ALA A 67 4.95 11.04 8.25
CA ALA A 67 6.35 10.99 8.66
C ALA A 67 6.70 9.66 9.34
N VAL A 68 5.85 9.21 10.27
CA VAL A 68 6.02 7.93 10.98
C VAL A 68 5.93 6.74 10.00
N GLU A 69 5.02 6.80 9.03
CA GLU A 69 4.89 5.75 8.01
C GLU A 69 6.13 5.66 7.12
N LEU A 70 6.68 6.80 6.70
CA LEU A 70 7.91 6.84 5.91
C LEU A 70 9.11 6.31 6.71
N GLU A 71 9.25 6.68 7.98
CA GLU A 71 10.31 6.17 8.86
C GLU A 71 10.20 4.64 9.03
N ALA A 72 8.98 4.11 9.20
CA ALA A 72 8.76 2.67 9.31
C ALA A 72 9.13 1.93 8.03
N ILE A 73 8.83 2.50 6.86
CA ILE A 73 9.22 1.95 5.56
C ILE A 73 10.74 1.97 5.41
N GLU A 74 11.40 3.06 5.75
CA GLU A 74 12.85 3.18 5.67
C GLU A 74 13.55 2.18 6.59
N LEU A 75 13.09 2.04 7.83
CA LEU A 75 13.61 1.07 8.78
C LEU A 75 13.42 -0.38 8.28
N ARG A 76 12.28 -0.66 7.63
CA ARG A 76 12.05 -1.97 7.00
C ARG A 76 13.03 -2.21 5.85
N LYS A 77 13.20 -1.23 4.95
CA LYS A 77 14.15 -1.32 3.84
C LYS A 77 15.58 -1.55 4.32
N LYS A 78 15.99 -0.81 5.36
CA LYS A 78 17.32 -0.96 5.98
C LYS A 78 17.54 -2.37 6.54
N ARG A 79 16.57 -2.90 7.29
CA ARG A 79 16.65 -4.28 7.79
C ARG A 79 16.69 -5.31 6.66
N GLU A 80 15.89 -5.11 5.62
CA GLU A 80 15.88 -6.00 4.45
C GLU A 80 17.21 -5.93 3.66
N SER A 81 17.83 -4.76 3.54
CA SER A 81 19.14 -4.63 2.89
C SER A 81 20.25 -5.28 3.70
N GLU A 82 20.29 -5.06 5.02
CA GLU A 82 21.27 -5.70 5.92
C GLU A 82 21.13 -7.22 5.88
N ALA A 83 19.90 -7.75 5.89
CA ALA A 83 19.67 -9.19 5.77
C ALA A 83 20.18 -9.75 4.42
N ARG A 84 19.97 -9.01 3.32
CA ARG A 84 20.47 -9.41 1.99
C ARG A 84 22.00 -9.39 1.94
N GLU A 85 22.62 -8.38 2.53
CA GLU A 85 24.07 -8.24 2.59
C GLU A 85 24.71 -9.40 3.35
N LEU A 86 24.19 -9.72 4.54
CA LEU A 86 24.66 -10.87 5.33
C LEU A 86 24.56 -12.20 4.58
N ILE A 87 23.45 -12.42 3.86
CA ILE A 87 23.28 -13.62 3.03
C ILE A 87 24.30 -13.64 1.88
N SER A 88 24.54 -12.48 1.26
CA SER A 88 25.52 -12.35 0.17
C SER A 88 26.94 -12.66 0.65
N GLU A 89 27.33 -12.10 1.80
CA GLU A 89 28.62 -12.34 2.43
C GLU A 89 28.80 -13.82 2.79
N GLN A 90 27.78 -14.44 3.39
CA GLN A 90 27.80 -15.87 3.70
C GLN A 90 27.96 -16.72 2.42
N ARG A 91 27.32 -16.34 1.32
CA ARG A 91 27.46 -17.05 0.04
C ARG A 91 28.87 -16.91 -0.53
N GLU A 92 29.45 -15.72 -0.50
CA GLU A 92 30.80 -15.50 -1.05
C GLU A 92 31.87 -16.20 -0.18
N THR A 93 31.75 -16.15 1.14
CA THR A 93 32.64 -16.89 2.05
C THR A 93 32.58 -18.40 1.79
N MET A 94 31.39 -18.96 1.63
CA MET A 94 31.21 -20.37 1.29
C MET A 94 31.80 -20.72 -0.08
N LYS A 95 31.66 -19.84 -1.07
CA LYS A 95 32.23 -20.01 -2.40
C LYS A 95 33.75 -19.99 -2.38
N ASN A 96 34.35 -19.05 -1.63
CA ASN A 96 35.81 -18.95 -1.45
C ASN A 96 36.36 -20.18 -0.71
N TYR A 97 35.71 -20.60 0.38
CA TYR A 97 36.08 -21.81 1.10
C TYR A 97 36.07 -23.05 0.20
N ASN A 98 35.01 -23.21 -0.60
CA ASN A 98 34.91 -24.33 -1.55
C ASN A 98 35.98 -24.24 -2.65
N TYR A 99 36.26 -23.05 -3.16
CA TYR A 99 37.33 -22.81 -4.13
C TYR A 99 38.69 -23.22 -3.56
N ASP A 100 39.04 -22.75 -2.37
CA ASP A 100 40.33 -23.08 -1.73
C ASP A 100 40.47 -24.57 -1.45
N ARG A 101 39.40 -25.21 -0.98
CA ARG A 101 39.38 -26.65 -0.72
C ARG A 101 39.57 -27.44 -2.02
N ASP A 102 38.85 -27.05 -3.08
CA ASP A 102 38.93 -27.71 -4.38
C ASP A 102 40.32 -27.47 -5.01
N MET A 103 40.89 -26.27 -4.92
CA MET A 103 42.28 -25.97 -5.32
C MET A 103 43.29 -26.86 -4.60
N LYS A 104 43.21 -26.95 -3.27
CA LYS A 104 44.11 -27.80 -2.46
C LYS A 104 44.00 -29.27 -2.88
N THR A 105 42.78 -29.75 -3.16
CA THR A 105 42.54 -31.12 -3.61
C THR A 105 43.13 -31.36 -5.00
N PHE A 106 42.92 -30.42 -5.92
CA PHE A 106 43.40 -30.50 -7.30
C PHE A 106 44.93 -30.52 -7.38
N LEU A 107 45.59 -29.67 -6.61
CA LEU A 107 47.05 -29.54 -6.62
C LEU A 107 47.79 -30.62 -5.82
N LYS A 108 47.11 -31.38 -4.97
CA LYS A 108 47.75 -32.39 -4.13
C LYS A 108 48.38 -33.50 -5.00
N PRO A 109 49.69 -33.81 -4.87
CA PRO A 109 50.31 -34.93 -5.58
C PRO A 109 49.63 -36.26 -5.25
N HIS A 110 49.71 -37.23 -6.17
CA HIS A 110 49.05 -38.53 -6.03
C HIS A 110 49.93 -39.72 -6.43
N ASP A 111 51.25 -39.50 -6.53
CA ASP A 111 52.22 -40.52 -6.93
C ASP A 111 52.32 -41.67 -5.90
N ASP A 112 52.15 -41.36 -4.60
CA ASP A 112 52.27 -42.32 -3.49
C ASP A 112 50.93 -42.93 -3.04
N VAL A 113 49.87 -42.75 -3.82
CA VAL A 113 48.52 -43.23 -3.45
C VAL A 113 48.36 -44.71 -3.83
N PRO A 114 47.71 -45.54 -2.98
CA PRO A 114 47.40 -46.92 -3.32
C PRO A 114 46.68 -47.03 -4.69
N PRO A 115 47.02 -48.01 -5.55
CA PRO A 115 46.41 -48.16 -6.87
C PRO A 115 44.88 -48.27 -6.84
N SER A 116 44.30 -48.82 -5.76
CA SER A 116 42.86 -48.91 -5.57
C SER A 116 42.17 -47.54 -5.36
N MET A 117 42.89 -46.55 -4.84
CA MET A 117 42.37 -45.22 -4.53
C MET A 117 42.62 -44.21 -5.65
N LEU A 118 43.65 -44.45 -6.47
CA LEU A 118 44.04 -43.57 -7.56
C LEU A 118 42.88 -43.19 -8.52
N PRO A 119 42.02 -44.13 -8.99
CA PRO A 119 40.90 -43.79 -9.87
C PRO A 119 39.93 -42.78 -9.26
N PHE A 120 39.65 -42.90 -7.96
CA PHE A 120 38.74 -42.01 -7.24
C PHE A 120 39.32 -40.60 -7.09
N ILE A 121 40.62 -40.50 -6.81
CA ILE A 121 41.30 -39.20 -6.71
C ILE A 121 41.32 -38.51 -8.06
N LEU A 122 41.70 -39.21 -9.13
CA LEU A 122 41.72 -38.64 -10.49
C LEU A 122 40.32 -38.20 -10.93
N ALA A 123 39.29 -39.01 -10.67
CA ALA A 123 37.91 -38.64 -10.95
C ALA A 123 37.53 -37.33 -10.24
N ARG A 124 37.83 -37.21 -8.93
CA ARG A 124 37.54 -35.99 -8.17
C ARG A 124 38.29 -34.77 -8.71
N LYS A 125 39.54 -34.94 -9.13
CA LYS A 125 40.31 -33.84 -9.74
C LYS A 125 39.76 -33.40 -11.09
N ARG A 126 39.31 -34.34 -11.93
CA ARG A 126 38.65 -34.04 -13.22
C ARG A 126 37.34 -33.28 -13.01
N GLU A 127 36.54 -33.66 -12.02
CA GLU A 127 35.33 -32.91 -11.64
C GLU A 127 35.65 -31.45 -11.25
N ILE A 128 36.70 -31.27 -10.43
CA ILE A 128 37.15 -29.93 -10.01
C ILE A 128 37.63 -29.12 -11.21
N ALA A 129 38.46 -29.71 -12.09
CA ALA A 129 38.92 -29.05 -13.30
C ALA A 129 37.76 -28.61 -14.20
N ASN A 130 36.78 -29.50 -14.43
CA ASN A 130 35.59 -29.18 -15.22
C ASN A 130 34.76 -28.07 -14.58
N LYS A 131 34.62 -28.06 -13.25
CA LYS A 131 33.88 -27.03 -12.51
C LYS A 131 34.48 -25.64 -12.69
N TYR A 132 35.80 -25.52 -12.76
CA TYR A 132 36.52 -24.24 -12.83
C TYR A 132 37.13 -23.93 -14.21
N GLY A 133 36.99 -24.83 -15.18
CA GLY A 133 37.60 -24.69 -16.51
C GLY A 133 39.13 -24.80 -16.50
N TRP A 134 39.71 -25.55 -15.56
CA TRP A 134 41.15 -25.74 -15.48
C TRP A 134 41.63 -26.85 -16.42
N PRO A 135 42.87 -26.74 -16.95
CA PRO A 135 43.48 -27.83 -17.70
C PRO A 135 43.65 -29.07 -16.80
N CYS A 136 43.41 -30.25 -17.38
CA CYS A 136 43.51 -31.54 -16.69
C CYS A 136 44.11 -32.55 -17.66
N ASP A 137 45.36 -32.96 -17.41
CA ASP A 137 46.21 -33.73 -18.32
C ASP A 137 46.55 -35.14 -17.81
N PHE A 138 45.81 -35.62 -16.80
CA PHE A 138 45.95 -36.93 -16.15
C PHE A 138 44.67 -37.79 -16.20
#